data_AF-A0A559MKZ3-F1
#
_entry.id   AF-A0A559MKZ3-F1
#
_cell.length_a   1.000
_cell.length_b   1.000
_cell.length_c   1.000
_cell.angle_alpha   90.00
_cell.angle_beta   90.00
_cell.angle_gamma   90.00
#
_symmetry.space_group_name_H-M   'P 1'
#
loop_
_entity.id
_entity.type
_entity.pdbx_description
1 polymer ?
#
loop_
_entity_poly.entity_id
_entity_poly.type
_entity_poly.pdbx_seq_one_letter_code
_entity_poly.pdbx_strand_id
1 'polypeptide(L)'
;MAVGKNKRLSKGKKGIKKKTLDPFTRKDWYQVKAPSSFQIRDVGKTLVNRTTGLKNANDALKGRIFEVSLADLQKDEDHAFRKVKLRVDEVQGKNCLTNFHGLDFTSDKLRSLVRKWQTLIEANVTVKTTDDYLLRLFAIAFTKRRPNQIKKTTYAASSQIRAIRKKMTEIIQREAQSCTLTQLTAKLIPEVIGREIEKSTQGIYPLQNVHIRKVKLLKAPKFDLGALLNLHGESNTDESGQKVEREFKEKVLDEATHLEIMASDESLPTLKILMIGPSGAGKSALLIRYCDDQFDSESSTATIGVDFKLKKLSVHGKAYRLNLLDTAGQERFRTLSNSYYRGAHGVILVYDISNRESFNAMERWFEEAESNAMPGAVMYLVGSKMDKAGSRQVKVEEGTELAERHGCGFCELSAKTREGVRKPFVEIVDAIVKNPQLLSAANRRAGTVAVGGGGGESYASGCAC
;
A
#
# COMPACT_ATOMS: atom_id res chain seq x y z
N MET A 1 94.07 7.03 32.52
CA MET A 1 94.34 7.90 31.36
C MET A 1 93.13 7.87 30.43
N ALA A 2 92.43 9.00 30.32
CA ALA A 2 92.30 9.80 29.08
C ALA A 2 91.56 9.06 27.94
N VAL A 3 90.25 9.29 27.78
CA VAL A 3 89.61 10.28 26.86
C VAL A 3 89.80 9.92 25.38
N GLY A 4 88.68 9.59 24.71
CA GLY A 4 88.63 9.43 23.26
C GLY A 4 87.18 9.39 22.75
N LYS A 5 86.59 10.58 22.60
CA LYS A 5 85.29 10.81 21.93
C LYS A 5 85.36 10.29 20.49
N ASN A 6 84.33 9.58 20.02
CA ASN A 6 83.78 9.87 18.70
C ASN A 6 82.28 9.58 18.60
N LYS A 7 81.53 10.67 18.43
CA LYS A 7 80.13 10.70 18.00
C LYS A 7 80.05 10.23 16.55
N ARG A 8 79.22 9.22 16.28
CA ARG A 8 78.38 9.22 15.08
C ARG A 8 76.95 8.90 15.50
N LEU A 9 76.16 9.96 15.54
CA LEU A 9 74.71 9.93 15.70
C LEU A 9 74.09 9.06 14.61
N SER A 10 73.80 7.79 14.90
CA SER A 10 72.67 7.14 14.23
C SER A 10 71.42 7.73 14.88
N LYS A 11 70.80 8.68 14.18
CA LYS A 11 69.51 9.25 14.58
C LYS A 11 68.57 8.08 14.88
N GLY A 12 68.24 7.91 16.16
CA GLY A 12 67.13 7.04 16.56
C GLY A 12 65.94 7.41 15.69
N LYS A 13 65.37 6.42 15.01
CA LYS A 13 64.10 6.56 14.29
C LYS A 13 63.10 7.11 15.30
N LYS A 14 62.92 8.44 15.29
CA LYS A 14 61.82 9.12 16.00
C LYS A 14 60.57 8.35 15.63
N GLY A 15 59.90 7.80 16.64
CA GLY A 15 58.68 7.02 16.46
C GLY A 15 57.81 7.73 15.42
N ILE A 16 57.49 7.00 14.36
CA ILE A 16 56.59 7.46 13.30
C ILE A 16 55.36 7.98 14.04
N LYS A 17 55.17 9.32 14.05
CA LYS A 17 53.96 9.93 14.57
C LYS A 17 52.83 9.23 13.85
N LYS A 18 52.03 8.41 14.56
CA LYS A 18 50.82 7.80 14.00
C LYS A 18 50.07 8.96 13.36
N LYS A 19 50.02 9.01 12.02
CA LYS A 19 49.23 10.02 11.32
C LYS A 19 47.84 9.95 11.91
N THR A 20 47.36 11.06 12.46
CA THR A 20 45.99 11.19 12.93
C THR A 20 45.09 10.96 11.72
N LEU A 21 44.59 9.75 11.59
CA LEU A 21 43.75 9.33 10.48
C LEU A 21 42.31 9.70 10.84
N ASP A 22 41.62 10.41 9.94
CA ASP A 22 40.21 10.78 10.13
C ASP A 22 39.37 9.52 10.40
N PRO A 23 38.61 9.45 11.52
CA PRO A 23 37.73 8.34 11.82
C PRO A 23 36.78 7.92 10.70
N PHE A 24 36.35 8.84 9.82
CA PHE A 24 35.46 8.52 8.70
C PHE A 24 36.12 7.67 7.60
N THR A 25 37.44 7.73 7.46
CA THR A 25 38.18 6.92 6.47
C THR A 25 38.08 5.41 6.73
N ARG A 26 37.73 5.02 7.97
CA ARG A 26 37.59 3.63 8.38
C ARG A 26 36.14 3.14 8.36
N LYS A 27 35.19 3.96 7.93
CA LYS A 27 33.76 3.65 7.99
C LYS A 27 33.18 3.40 6.60
N ASP A 28 32.30 2.42 6.52
CA ASP A 28 31.49 2.15 5.33
C ASP A 28 30.03 2.54 5.60
N TRP A 29 29.37 2.99 4.54
CA TRP A 29 27.97 3.43 4.55
C TRP A 29 27.04 2.30 4.12
N TYR A 30 25.96 2.13 4.87
CA TYR A 30 24.91 1.16 4.64
C TYR A 30 23.56 1.86 4.53
N GLN A 31 22.69 1.38 3.66
CA GLN A 31 21.32 1.87 3.49
C GLN A 31 20.36 1.05 4.35
N VAL A 32 19.46 1.72 5.07
CA VAL A 32 18.44 1.05 5.89
C VAL A 32 17.18 0.91 5.07
N LYS A 33 16.72 -0.34 4.89
CA LYS A 33 15.53 -0.68 4.11
C LYS A 33 14.38 -1.10 5.02
N ALA A 34 13.22 -0.47 4.88
CA ALA A 34 11.98 -0.84 5.53
C ALA A 34 11.27 -1.99 4.78
N PRO A 35 10.45 -2.81 5.50
CA PRO A 35 9.61 -3.83 4.88
C PRO A 35 8.67 -3.26 3.81
N SER A 36 8.25 -4.11 2.88
CA SER A 36 7.27 -3.78 1.82
C SER A 36 5.89 -3.35 2.32
N SER A 37 5.58 -3.55 3.61
CA SER A 37 4.36 -3.03 4.23
C SER A 37 4.31 -1.50 4.29
N PHE A 38 5.45 -0.82 4.14
CA PHE A 38 5.56 0.63 4.08
C PHE A 38 5.76 1.11 2.66
N GLN A 39 5.19 2.26 2.30
CA GLN A 39 5.30 2.81 0.95
C GLN A 39 6.73 3.20 0.57
N ILE A 40 7.45 3.84 1.50
CA ILE A 40 8.87 4.17 1.32
C ILE A 40 9.73 3.08 1.97
N ARG A 41 10.50 2.38 1.14
CA ARG A 41 11.49 1.40 1.59
C ARG A 41 12.80 2.02 2.03
N ASP A 42 13.19 3.15 1.44
CA ASP A 42 14.45 3.82 1.76
C ASP A 42 14.31 4.73 2.98
N VAL A 43 14.70 4.22 4.14
CA VAL A 43 14.55 4.92 5.42
C VAL A 43 15.67 5.92 5.65
N GLY A 44 16.90 5.53 5.33
CA GLY A 44 18.07 6.34 5.62
C GLY A 44 19.38 5.60 5.46
N LYS A 45 20.46 6.17 6.01
CA LYS A 45 21.81 5.62 5.95
C LYS A 45 22.41 5.49 7.34
N THR A 46 23.19 4.45 7.55
CA THR A 46 23.97 4.24 8.77
C THR A 46 25.42 3.94 8.42
N LEU A 47 26.33 4.22 9.34
CA LEU A 47 27.76 4.07 9.17
C LEU A 47 28.31 3.14 10.24
N VAL A 48 29.20 2.24 9.82
CA VAL A 48 29.89 1.28 10.69
C VAL A 48 31.34 1.17 10.25
N ASN A 49 32.21 0.85 11.21
CA ASN A 49 33.61 0.60 10.89
C ASN A 49 33.72 -0.57 9.92
N ARG A 50 34.59 -0.44 8.91
CA ARG A 50 34.89 -1.51 7.96
C ARG A 50 35.31 -2.76 8.70
N THR A 51 34.88 -3.91 8.19
CA THR A 51 35.30 -5.22 8.69
C THR A 51 36.81 -5.29 8.74
N THR A 52 37.35 -5.57 9.93
CA THR A 52 38.80 -5.67 10.17
C THR A 52 39.09 -6.91 11.00
N GLY A 53 39.74 -7.89 10.40
CA GLY A 53 40.05 -9.18 11.03
C GLY A 53 38.79 -9.87 11.53
N LEU A 54 38.73 -10.13 12.84
CA LEU A 54 37.62 -10.83 13.51
C LEU A 54 36.40 -9.93 13.81
N LYS A 55 36.50 -8.61 13.60
CA LYS A 55 35.39 -7.68 13.85
C LYS A 55 34.62 -7.44 12.55
N ASN A 56 33.48 -8.12 12.43
CA ASN A 56 32.60 -7.98 11.28
C ASN A 56 31.69 -6.75 11.40
N ALA A 57 31.56 -5.98 10.33
CA ALA A 57 30.65 -4.84 10.26
C ALA A 57 29.17 -5.29 10.37
N ASN A 58 28.83 -6.44 9.79
CA ASN A 58 27.46 -6.96 9.77
C ASN A 58 26.94 -7.24 11.18
N ASP A 59 27.76 -7.86 12.03
CA ASP A 59 27.37 -8.19 13.41
C ASP A 59 27.15 -6.93 14.26
N ALA A 60 27.87 -5.84 13.95
CA ALA A 60 27.69 -4.55 14.61
C ALA A 60 26.46 -3.77 14.12
N LEU A 61 25.92 -4.13 12.95
CA LEU A 61 24.70 -3.57 12.36
C LEU A 61 23.44 -4.32 12.84
N LYS A 62 23.50 -5.66 12.89
CA LYS A 62 22.40 -6.49 13.36
C LYS A 62 22.01 -6.12 14.79
N GLY A 63 20.71 -6.08 15.05
CA GLY A 63 20.14 -5.69 16.34
C GLY A 63 20.06 -4.18 16.61
N ARG A 64 20.60 -3.31 15.73
CA ARG A 64 20.33 -1.87 15.82
C ARG A 64 18.86 -1.60 15.59
N ILE A 65 18.32 -0.63 16.34
CA ILE A 65 16.93 -0.19 16.22
C ILE A 65 16.93 1.25 15.70
N PHE A 66 16.24 1.47 14.59
CA PHE A 66 16.00 2.77 14.00
C PHE A 66 14.59 3.23 14.36
N GLU A 67 14.47 4.46 14.86
CA GLU A 67 13.20 5.09 15.16
C GLU A 67 12.90 6.12 14.07
N VAL A 68 11.78 5.97 13.37
CA VAL A 68 11.42 6.75 12.18
C VAL A 68 9.98 7.20 12.33
N SER A 69 9.65 8.40 11.83
CA SER A 69 8.26 8.84 11.78
C SER A 69 7.47 7.98 10.79
N LEU A 70 6.22 7.64 11.12
CA LEU A 70 5.34 6.93 10.20
C LEU A 70 5.00 7.79 8.98
N ALA A 71 4.96 9.12 9.13
CA ALA A 71 4.78 10.04 8.01
C ALA A 71 5.88 9.90 6.95
N ASP A 72 7.13 9.73 7.39
CA ASP A 72 8.27 9.56 6.47
C ASP A 72 8.23 8.21 5.74
N LEU A 73 7.53 7.22 6.30
CA LEU A 73 7.39 5.89 5.69
C LEU A 73 6.18 5.80 4.75
N GLN A 74 5.14 6.61 4.97
CA GLN A 74 3.86 6.54 4.27
C GLN A 74 3.52 7.79 3.43
N LYS A 75 4.36 8.83 3.48
CA LYS A 75 4.12 10.15 2.85
C LYS A 75 2.80 10.81 3.27
N ASP A 76 2.34 10.50 4.48
CA ASP A 76 1.10 11.03 5.04
C ASP A 76 1.39 11.78 6.35
N GLU A 77 1.17 13.09 6.35
CA GLU A 77 1.47 13.96 7.49
C GLU A 77 0.51 13.73 8.68
N ASP A 78 -0.69 13.19 8.45
CA ASP A 78 -1.65 12.93 9.53
C ASP A 78 -1.11 11.95 10.57
N HIS A 79 -0.16 11.10 10.15
CA HIS A 79 0.47 10.08 10.97
C HIS A 79 1.84 10.48 11.55
N ALA A 80 2.25 11.75 11.44
CA ALA A 80 3.57 12.23 11.87
C ALA A 80 3.86 12.02 13.37
N PHE A 81 2.84 11.96 14.21
CA PHE A 81 3.01 11.76 15.65
C PHE A 81 3.36 10.32 16.06
N ARG A 82 3.39 9.38 15.10
CA ARG A 82 3.67 7.97 15.35
C ARG A 82 5.10 7.68 14.94
N LYS A 83 5.83 7.03 15.84
CA LYS A 83 7.20 6.59 15.60
C LYS A 83 7.25 5.08 15.52
N VAL A 84 7.75 4.58 14.40
CA VAL A 84 7.97 3.15 14.16
C VAL A 84 9.40 2.82 14.51
N LYS A 85 9.58 1.72 15.23
CA LYS A 85 10.90 1.15 15.57
C LYS A 85 11.16 -0.03 14.66
N LEU A 86 12.20 0.07 13.86
CA LEU A 86 12.64 -0.94 12.91
C LEU A 86 13.97 -1.52 13.39
N ARG A 87 14.03 -2.83 13.62
CA ARG A 87 15.26 -3.53 14.00
C ARG A 87 15.93 -4.11 12.78
N VAL A 88 17.24 -3.99 12.65
CA VAL A 88 18.01 -4.70 11.62
C VAL A 88 18.14 -6.16 12.03
N ASP A 89 17.58 -7.06 11.23
CA ASP A 89 17.71 -8.50 11.46
C ASP A 89 18.80 -9.09 10.55
N GLU A 90 18.91 -8.64 9.29
CA GLU A 90 19.90 -9.11 8.32
C GLU A 90 20.54 -7.97 7.53
N VAL A 91 21.76 -8.19 7.02
CA VAL A 91 22.47 -7.24 6.15
C VAL A 91 22.85 -7.95 4.86
N GLN A 92 22.38 -7.45 3.73
CA GLN A 92 22.69 -7.95 2.39
C GLN A 92 23.51 -6.91 1.62
N GLY A 93 24.78 -7.22 1.35
CA GLY A 93 25.71 -6.26 0.76
C GLY A 93 25.79 -4.98 1.60
N LYS A 94 25.31 -3.86 1.06
CA LYS A 94 25.23 -2.56 1.76
C LYS A 94 23.82 -2.21 2.25
N ASN A 95 22.85 -3.11 2.13
CA ASN A 95 21.47 -2.92 2.54
C ASN A 95 21.22 -3.61 3.89
N CYS A 96 20.70 -2.87 4.86
CA CYS A 96 20.24 -3.39 6.14
C CYS A 96 18.74 -3.67 6.02
N LEU A 97 18.36 -4.95 6.04
CA LEU A 97 16.96 -5.37 6.02
C LEU A 97 16.40 -5.29 7.43
N THR A 98 15.33 -4.52 7.59
CA THR A 98 14.72 -4.29 8.90
C THR A 98 13.38 -5.01 9.05
N ASN A 99 13.03 -5.28 10.30
CA ASN A 99 11.74 -5.83 10.71
C ASN A 99 11.09 -4.92 11.76
N PHE A 100 9.76 -5.01 11.89
CA PHE A 100 9.02 -4.24 12.88
C PHE A 100 9.38 -4.69 14.30
N HIS A 101 9.81 -3.73 15.13
CA HIS A 101 10.19 -3.97 16.53
C HIS A 101 9.24 -3.29 17.52
N GLY A 102 8.59 -2.19 17.13
CA GLY A 102 7.66 -1.53 18.01
C GLY A 102 7.12 -0.23 17.43
N LEU A 103 6.19 0.35 18.18
CA LEU A 103 5.53 1.60 17.84
C LEU A 103 5.43 2.44 19.10
N ASP A 104 5.68 3.74 18.99
CA ASP A 104 5.52 4.71 20.08
C ASP A 104 4.92 6.01 19.56
N PHE A 105 4.39 6.81 20.47
CA PHE A 105 3.90 8.15 20.16
C PHE A 105 4.98 9.20 20.44
N THR A 106 4.92 10.32 19.73
CA THR A 106 5.66 11.52 20.11
C THR A 106 5.14 12.09 21.43
N SER A 107 6.02 12.74 22.19
CA SER A 107 5.68 13.24 23.52
C SER A 107 4.72 14.44 23.46
N ASP A 108 4.84 15.28 22.43
CA ASP A 108 3.98 16.41 22.11
C ASP A 108 2.53 15.97 21.86
N LYS A 109 2.30 14.98 20.99
CA LYS A 109 0.95 14.48 20.72
C LYS A 109 0.29 13.93 21.97
N LEU A 110 1.03 13.15 22.76
CA LEU A 110 0.50 12.62 24.01
C LEU A 110 0.07 13.73 24.97
N ARG A 111 0.93 14.75 25.15
CA ARG A 111 0.65 15.91 26.00
C ARG A 111 -0.53 16.74 25.48
N SER A 112 -0.73 16.80 24.16
CA SER A 112 -1.86 17.49 23.53
C SER A 112 -3.21 16.78 23.72
N LEU A 113 -3.19 15.44 23.74
CA LEU A 113 -4.39 14.61 23.95
C LEU A 113 -4.88 14.64 25.40
N VAL A 114 -3.96 14.67 26.36
CA VAL A 114 -4.28 14.65 27.79
C VAL A 114 -4.75 16.04 28.25
N ARG A 115 -6.05 16.28 28.15
CA ARG A 115 -6.71 17.51 28.64
C ARG A 115 -7.48 17.28 29.93
N LYS A 116 -7.71 18.36 30.69
CA LYS A 116 -8.57 18.35 31.88
C LYS A 116 -10.06 18.13 31.47
N TRP A 117 -10.88 17.75 32.44
CA TRP A 117 -12.36 17.68 32.35
C TRP A 117 -12.93 16.55 31.48
N GLN A 118 -12.09 15.57 31.15
CA GLN A 118 -12.44 14.33 30.49
C GLN A 118 -11.76 13.16 31.22
N THR A 119 -12.30 11.95 31.10
CA THR A 119 -11.66 10.76 31.65
C THR A 119 -10.65 10.20 30.65
N LEU A 120 -9.45 9.89 31.14
CA LEU A 120 -8.46 9.08 30.43
C LEU A 120 -8.68 7.61 30.74
N ILE A 121 -8.76 6.78 29.70
CA ILE A 121 -8.95 5.34 29.79
C ILE A 121 -7.74 4.67 29.15
N GLU A 122 -6.98 3.94 29.96
CA GLU A 122 -5.84 3.13 29.52
C GLU A 122 -6.17 1.64 29.62
N ALA A 123 -5.70 0.88 28.63
CA ALA A 123 -5.74 -0.57 28.60
C ALA A 123 -4.43 -1.12 28.02
N ASN A 124 -3.96 -2.25 28.52
CA ASN A 124 -2.79 -2.94 28.00
C ASN A 124 -3.06 -4.44 27.89
N VAL A 125 -2.51 -5.05 26.84
CA VAL A 125 -2.68 -6.48 26.58
C VAL A 125 -1.36 -7.06 26.12
N THR A 126 -0.99 -8.21 26.66
CA THR A 126 0.08 -9.05 26.14
C THR A 126 -0.53 -10.12 25.24
N VAL A 127 -0.14 -10.13 23.97
CA VAL A 127 -0.68 -11.03 22.95
C VAL A 127 0.45 -11.74 22.24
N LYS A 128 0.25 -13.02 21.94
CA LYS A 128 1.07 -13.81 21.04
C LYS A 128 0.40 -13.81 19.66
N THR A 129 1.13 -13.39 18.64
CA THR A 129 0.68 -13.43 17.23
C THR A 129 0.80 -14.84 16.65
N THR A 130 0.28 -15.06 15.44
CA THR A 130 0.39 -16.35 14.73
C THR A 130 1.84 -16.76 14.48
N ASP A 131 2.73 -15.80 14.26
CA ASP A 131 4.16 -16.05 13.96
C ASP A 131 5.01 -16.09 15.24
N ASP A 132 4.38 -16.40 16.38
CA ASP A 132 5.03 -16.55 17.68
C ASP A 132 5.70 -15.29 18.28
N TYR A 133 5.47 -14.10 17.72
CA TYR A 133 5.88 -12.86 18.38
C TYR A 133 5.00 -12.57 19.60
N LEU A 134 5.63 -12.27 20.73
CA LEU A 134 4.96 -11.86 21.95
C LEU A 134 5.05 -10.33 22.08
N LEU A 135 3.91 -9.66 21.94
CA LEU A 135 3.78 -8.21 21.92
C LEU A 135 3.00 -7.73 23.14
N ARG A 136 3.34 -6.53 23.63
CA ARG A 136 2.53 -5.79 24.60
C ARG A 136 2.02 -4.50 23.96
N LEU A 137 0.71 -4.44 23.73
CA LEU A 137 0.02 -3.29 23.18
C LEU A 137 -0.53 -2.44 24.32
N PHE A 138 -0.44 -1.12 24.18
CA PHE A 138 -1.00 -0.12 25.08
C PHE A 138 -1.97 0.75 24.29
N ALA A 139 -3.22 0.76 24.70
CA ALA A 139 -4.27 1.59 24.11
C ALA A 139 -4.66 2.71 25.07
N ILE A 140 -4.95 3.87 24.50
CA ILE A 140 -5.46 5.06 25.19
C ILE A 140 -6.76 5.49 24.53
N ALA A 141 -7.69 5.98 25.34
CA ALA A 141 -8.94 6.57 24.88
C ALA A 141 -9.37 7.69 25.83
N PHE A 142 -10.15 8.63 25.31
CA PHE A 142 -10.71 9.72 26.10
C PHE A 142 -12.23 9.77 25.91
N THR A 143 -12.95 10.17 26.93
CA THR A 143 -14.40 10.38 26.84
C THR A 143 -14.75 11.55 25.93
N LYS A 144 -15.69 11.37 25.02
CA LYS A 144 -16.18 12.40 24.09
C LYS A 144 -17.35 13.16 24.68
N ARG A 145 -17.30 14.49 24.60
CA ARG A 145 -18.41 15.36 25.01
C ARG A 145 -19.58 15.19 24.04
N ARG A 146 -20.81 15.09 24.56
CA ARG A 146 -22.01 15.05 23.72
C ARG A 146 -22.38 16.47 23.25
N PRO A 147 -22.91 16.66 22.04
CA PRO A 147 -23.22 18.00 21.51
C PRO A 147 -24.08 18.86 22.45
N ASN A 148 -25.09 18.27 23.10
CA ASN A 148 -26.04 18.98 23.96
C ASN A 148 -25.71 18.88 25.47
N GLN A 149 -24.44 18.65 25.81
CA GLN A 149 -24.02 18.47 27.20
C GLN A 149 -23.79 19.80 27.92
N ILE A 150 -24.65 20.11 28.90
CA ILE A 150 -24.57 21.32 29.73
C ILE A 150 -23.36 21.28 30.68
N LYS A 151 -23.09 20.11 31.28
CA LYS A 151 -21.94 19.95 32.19
C LYS A 151 -20.62 20.22 31.48
N LYS A 152 -19.75 21.01 32.12
CA LYS A 152 -18.38 21.30 31.63
C LYS A 152 -17.50 20.05 31.62
N THR A 153 -17.73 19.13 32.55
CA THR A 153 -16.97 17.88 32.68
C THR A 153 -17.69 16.73 32.00
N THR A 154 -16.89 15.81 31.45
CA THR A 154 -17.35 14.58 30.79
C THR A 154 -16.61 13.42 31.42
N TYR A 155 -17.08 12.97 32.58
CA TYR A 155 -16.45 11.84 33.28
C TYR A 155 -17.30 10.58 33.14
N ALA A 156 -16.63 9.46 32.84
CA ALA A 156 -17.24 8.14 32.88
C ALA A 156 -17.20 7.58 34.31
N ALA A 157 -18.24 6.85 34.70
CA ALA A 157 -18.27 6.17 36.00
C ALA A 157 -17.24 5.04 36.05
N SER A 158 -16.75 4.69 37.24
CA SER A 158 -15.76 3.62 37.43
C SER A 158 -16.22 2.26 36.85
N SER A 159 -17.51 1.95 36.94
CA SER A 159 -18.11 0.75 36.33
C SER A 159 -18.02 0.78 34.80
N GLN A 160 -18.34 1.93 34.19
CA GLN A 160 -18.23 2.15 32.75
C GLN A 160 -16.77 2.05 32.28
N ILE A 161 -15.82 2.62 33.03
CA ILE A 161 -14.38 2.52 32.71
C ILE A 161 -13.93 1.04 32.70
N ARG A 162 -14.35 0.24 33.68
CA ARG A 162 -14.04 -1.21 33.72
C ARG A 162 -14.64 -1.95 32.53
N ALA A 163 -15.89 -1.66 32.18
CA ALA A 163 -16.55 -2.27 31.03
C ALA A 163 -15.88 -1.89 29.69
N ILE A 164 -15.48 -0.62 29.53
CA ILE A 164 -14.74 -0.14 28.37
C ILE A 164 -13.37 -0.82 28.28
N ARG A 165 -12.62 -0.87 29.39
CA ARG A 165 -11.31 -1.56 29.43
C ARG A 165 -11.44 -3.03 29.03
N LYS A 166 -12.45 -3.75 29.54
CA LYS A 166 -12.71 -5.13 29.16
C LYS A 166 -12.94 -5.30 27.65
N LYS A 167 -13.80 -4.45 27.05
CA LYS A 167 -14.02 -4.45 25.59
C LYS A 167 -12.75 -4.09 24.81
N MET A 168 -11.99 -3.09 25.25
CA MET A 168 -10.71 -2.72 24.63
C MET A 168 -9.74 -3.91 24.62
N THR A 169 -9.60 -4.59 25.76
CA THR A 169 -8.68 -5.73 25.86
C THR A 169 -9.12 -6.91 24.99
N GLU A 170 -10.42 -7.20 24.95
CA GLU A 170 -10.98 -8.29 24.14
C GLU A 170 -10.79 -8.04 22.63
N ILE A 171 -11.04 -6.82 22.15
CA ILE A 171 -10.87 -6.45 20.74
C ILE A 171 -9.39 -6.50 20.35
N ILE A 172 -8.51 -5.88 21.15
CA ILE A 172 -7.07 -5.90 20.89
C ILE A 172 -6.54 -7.34 20.86
N GLN A 173 -7.00 -8.18 21.78
CA GLN A 173 -6.60 -9.58 21.83
C GLN A 173 -7.06 -10.36 20.60
N ARG A 174 -8.34 -10.24 20.22
CA ARG A 174 -8.91 -10.90 19.04
C ARG A 174 -8.19 -10.52 17.75
N GLU A 175 -7.96 -9.23 17.54
CA GLU A 175 -7.31 -8.72 16.34
C GLU A 175 -5.82 -9.08 16.27
N ALA A 176 -5.11 -9.04 17.40
CA ALA A 176 -3.68 -9.36 17.41
C ALA A 176 -3.37 -10.86 17.44
N GLN A 177 -4.25 -11.72 17.98
CA GLN A 177 -4.05 -13.18 17.99
C GLN A 177 -4.26 -13.81 16.61
N SER A 178 -5.17 -13.26 15.81
CA SER A 178 -5.55 -13.80 14.49
C SER A 178 -4.58 -13.41 13.37
N CYS A 179 -3.68 -12.47 13.61
CA CYS A 179 -2.84 -11.87 12.57
C CYS A 179 -1.37 -12.22 12.74
N THR A 180 -0.67 -12.27 11.60
CA THR A 180 0.80 -12.23 11.52
C THR A 180 1.33 -10.87 11.97
N LEU A 181 2.63 -10.76 12.29
CA LEU A 181 3.22 -9.47 12.68
C LEU A 181 3.05 -8.41 11.58
N THR A 182 3.15 -8.83 10.33
CA THR A 182 3.01 -7.98 9.15
C THR A 182 1.57 -7.50 8.96
N GLN A 183 0.61 -8.41 9.09
CA GLN A 183 -0.82 -8.07 9.03
C GLN A 183 -1.21 -7.14 10.18
N LEU A 184 -0.68 -7.38 11.39
CA LEU A 184 -0.92 -6.51 12.53
C LEU A 184 -0.35 -5.11 12.26
N THR A 185 0.87 -5.00 11.73
CA THR A 185 1.46 -3.71 11.33
C THR A 185 0.58 -2.99 10.31
N ALA A 186 0.08 -3.70 9.30
CA ALA A 186 -0.83 -3.14 8.29
C ALA A 186 -2.17 -2.67 8.87
N LYS A 187 -2.67 -3.27 9.96
CA LYS A 187 -3.86 -2.79 10.71
C LYS A 187 -3.55 -1.62 11.64
N LEU A 188 -2.32 -1.55 12.18
CA LEU A 188 -1.89 -0.49 13.08
C LEU A 188 -1.77 0.87 12.35
N ILE A 189 -1.24 0.88 11.13
CA ILE A 189 -1.02 2.09 10.31
C ILE A 189 -2.31 2.92 10.13
N PRO A 190 -3.40 2.40 9.52
CA PRO A 190 -4.67 3.10 9.32
C PRO A 190 -5.57 3.18 10.57
N GLU A 191 -5.07 2.79 11.75
CA GLU A 191 -5.80 2.81 13.02
C GLU A 191 -7.10 1.97 13.07
N VAL A 192 -7.17 0.86 12.33
CA VAL A 192 -8.38 0.01 12.24
C VAL A 192 -8.86 -0.44 13.62
N ILE A 193 -7.92 -0.89 14.48
CA ILE A 193 -8.23 -1.34 15.84
C ILE A 193 -8.83 -0.20 16.70
N GLY A 194 -8.35 1.04 16.52
CA GLY A 194 -8.87 2.20 17.25
C GLY A 194 -10.34 2.49 16.90
N ARG A 195 -10.65 2.47 15.60
CA ARG A 195 -12.02 2.68 15.09
C ARG A 195 -12.99 1.59 15.53
N GLU A 196 -12.54 0.33 15.57
CA GLU A 196 -13.36 -0.79 16.02
C GLU A 196 -13.69 -0.69 17.53
N ILE A 197 -12.71 -0.28 18.34
CA ILE A 197 -12.92 -0.01 19.76
C ILE A 197 -13.95 1.12 19.94
N GLU A 198 -13.83 2.22 19.20
CA GLU A 198 -14.77 3.35 19.28
C GLU A 198 -16.21 2.89 18.98
N LYS A 199 -16.42 2.16 17.88
CA LYS A 199 -17.74 1.61 17.50
C LYS A 199 -18.30 0.68 18.57
N SER A 200 -17.49 -0.24 19.09
CA SER A 200 -17.92 -1.25 20.06
C SER A 200 -18.22 -0.70 21.46
N THR A 201 -17.64 0.45 21.80
CA THR A 201 -17.79 1.11 23.11
C THR A 201 -18.84 2.22 23.12
N GLN A 202 -19.33 2.65 21.95
CA GLN A 202 -20.33 3.70 21.81
C GLN A 202 -21.61 3.45 22.62
N GLY A 203 -22.02 2.19 22.77
CA GLY A 203 -23.17 1.80 23.59
C GLY A 203 -22.97 1.94 25.12
N ILE A 204 -21.72 2.02 25.59
CA ILE A 204 -21.40 2.23 27.02
C ILE A 204 -21.19 3.73 27.28
N TYR A 205 -20.25 4.33 26.55
CA TYR A 205 -19.92 5.74 26.64
C TYR A 205 -19.21 6.18 25.35
N PRO A 206 -19.54 7.33 24.76
CA PRO A 206 -18.87 7.80 23.55
C PRO A 206 -17.40 8.15 23.83
N LEU A 207 -16.50 7.62 23.02
CA LEU A 207 -15.05 7.87 23.12
C LEU A 207 -14.56 8.75 21.97
N GLN A 208 -13.37 9.31 22.13
CA GLN A 208 -12.61 10.04 21.12
C GLN A 208 -11.12 9.73 21.28
N ASN A 209 -10.35 9.94 20.21
CA ASN A 209 -8.89 9.75 20.18
C ASN A 209 -8.48 8.37 20.72
N VAL A 210 -9.14 7.33 20.21
CA VAL A 210 -8.86 5.94 20.57
C VAL A 210 -7.68 5.45 19.74
N HIS A 211 -6.52 5.30 20.38
CA HIS A 211 -5.31 4.89 19.67
C HIS A 211 -4.54 3.80 20.42
N ILE A 212 -3.79 3.00 19.66
CA ILE A 212 -2.71 2.18 20.19
C ILE A 212 -1.49 3.09 20.34
N ARG A 213 -1.29 3.58 21.57
CA ARG A 213 -0.20 4.49 21.93
C ARG A 213 1.17 3.86 21.77
N LYS A 214 1.29 2.59 22.15
CA LYS A 214 2.59 1.91 22.23
C LYS A 214 2.47 0.42 21.95
N VAL A 215 3.42 -0.11 21.19
CA VAL A 215 3.61 -1.55 21.00
C VAL A 215 5.04 -1.89 21.37
N LYS A 216 5.20 -2.85 22.29
CA LYS A 216 6.50 -3.38 22.69
C LYS A 216 6.63 -4.83 22.26
N LEU A 217 7.69 -5.16 21.54
CA LEU A 217 8.11 -6.54 21.36
C LEU A 217 8.74 -7.05 22.66
N LEU A 218 8.19 -8.10 23.25
CA LEU A 218 8.74 -8.73 24.45
C LEU A 218 9.60 -9.95 24.08
N LYS A 219 9.11 -10.77 23.15
CA LYS A 219 9.82 -11.95 22.66
C LYS A 219 9.64 -12.09 21.15
N ALA A 220 10.76 -12.31 20.46
CA ALA A 220 10.78 -12.70 19.06
C ALA A 220 10.85 -14.23 18.95
N PRO A 221 10.27 -14.83 17.90
CA PRO A 221 10.51 -16.22 17.54
C PRO A 221 11.96 -16.43 17.09
N LYS A 222 12.31 -17.68 16.76
CA LYS A 222 13.60 -17.95 16.12
C LYS A 222 13.69 -17.20 14.80
N PHE A 223 14.86 -16.67 14.51
CA PHE A 223 15.11 -15.95 13.27
C PHE A 223 14.92 -16.88 12.07
N ASP A 224 14.05 -16.48 11.15
CA ASP A 224 13.85 -17.13 9.87
C ASP A 224 14.20 -16.14 8.74
N LEU A 225 15.20 -16.52 7.95
CA LEU A 225 15.65 -15.74 6.81
C LEU A 225 14.59 -15.71 5.72
N GLY A 226 13.86 -16.81 5.49
CA GLY A 226 12.85 -16.90 4.44
C GLY A 226 11.71 -15.91 4.66
N ALA A 227 11.14 -15.91 5.88
CA ALA A 227 10.13 -14.93 6.28
C ALA A 227 10.62 -13.48 6.11
N LEU A 228 11.86 -13.17 6.47
CA LEU A 228 12.41 -11.81 6.31
C LEU A 228 12.54 -11.41 4.83
N LEU A 229 13.04 -12.29 3.97
CA LEU A 229 13.21 -11.99 2.54
C LEU A 229 11.86 -11.76 1.85
N ASN A 230 10.85 -12.55 2.19
CA ASN A 230 9.49 -12.37 1.71
C ASN A 230 8.92 -10.98 2.06
N LEU A 231 9.27 -10.43 3.24
CA LEU A 231 8.86 -9.08 3.63
C LEU A 231 9.52 -7.97 2.82
N HIS A 232 10.70 -8.20 2.29
CA HIS A 232 11.42 -7.22 1.49
C HIS A 232 11.23 -7.40 -0.02
N GLY A 233 10.61 -8.51 -0.44
CA GLY A 233 10.33 -8.80 -1.86
C GLY A 233 11.59 -8.91 -2.73
N GLU A 234 12.77 -9.02 -2.11
CA GLU A 234 14.07 -9.15 -2.77
C GLU A 234 14.44 -10.63 -2.83
N SER A 235 13.76 -11.36 -3.71
CA SER A 235 14.25 -12.61 -4.28
C SER A 235 14.31 -12.44 -5.78
N ASN A 236 15.38 -11.82 -6.28
CA ASN A 236 15.98 -12.08 -7.59
C ASN A 236 17.20 -11.19 -7.78
N THR A 237 18.33 -11.64 -7.23
CA THR A 237 19.69 -11.52 -7.78
C THR A 237 20.61 -12.23 -6.80
N ASP A 238 20.91 -13.51 -7.09
CA ASP A 238 22.25 -14.08 -7.04
C ASP A 238 22.12 -15.59 -7.30
N GLU A 239 22.40 -15.98 -8.55
CA GLU A 239 22.64 -17.35 -8.95
C GLU A 239 23.88 -17.88 -8.21
N SER A 240 23.70 -18.86 -7.33
CA SER A 240 24.60 -20.03 -7.20
C SER A 240 24.14 -20.96 -6.09
N GLY A 241 23.81 -22.20 -6.47
CA GLY A 241 23.64 -23.30 -5.51
C GLY A 241 22.55 -24.31 -5.85
N GLN A 242 22.76 -25.12 -6.90
CA GLN A 242 22.07 -26.40 -7.05
C GLN A 242 22.25 -27.27 -5.81
N LYS A 243 21.16 -27.79 -5.23
CA LYS A 243 21.14 -29.10 -4.57
C LYS A 243 19.80 -29.80 -4.82
N VAL A 244 19.92 -31.00 -5.39
CA VAL A 244 18.86 -31.96 -5.72
C VAL A 244 18.56 -32.85 -4.50
N GLU A 245 17.26 -32.98 -4.23
CA GLU A 245 16.44 -34.02 -3.58
C GLU A 245 16.86 -34.76 -2.30
N ARG A 246 15.84 -34.96 -1.43
CA ARG A 246 15.28 -36.30 -1.10
C ARG A 246 13.85 -36.19 -0.57
N GLU A 247 12.96 -36.97 -1.18
CA GLU A 247 11.56 -37.22 -0.80
C GLU A 247 11.42 -38.06 0.49
N PHE A 248 10.30 -37.89 1.21
CA PHE A 248 9.53 -39.00 1.77
C PHE A 248 8.03 -38.63 1.96
N LYS A 249 7.17 -39.41 1.30
CA LYS A 249 5.68 -39.51 1.28
C LYS A 249 5.05 -39.73 2.68
N GLU A 250 3.76 -39.56 3.00
CA GLU A 250 2.49 -39.10 2.37
C GLU A 250 1.37 -39.37 3.43
N LYS A 251 0.24 -38.63 3.42
CA LYS A 251 -1.12 -39.18 3.65
C LYS A 251 -2.20 -38.32 2.94
N VAL A 252 -2.47 -38.70 1.70
CA VAL A 252 -3.73 -38.76 0.92
C VAL A 252 -4.92 -37.91 1.38
N LEU A 253 -5.37 -37.00 0.50
CA LEU A 253 -6.76 -36.81 0.04
C LEU A 253 -6.78 -35.88 -1.20
N ASP A 254 -7.06 -36.48 -2.37
CA ASP A 254 -7.43 -35.96 -3.71
C ASP A 254 -6.87 -34.60 -4.21
N GLU A 255 -5.72 -34.67 -4.90
CA GLU A 255 -4.99 -33.52 -5.47
C GLU A 255 -5.32 -33.21 -6.95
N ALA A 256 -6.09 -34.07 -7.65
CA ALA A 256 -6.26 -33.95 -9.10
C ALA A 256 -7.04 -32.70 -9.55
N THR A 257 -7.95 -32.16 -8.73
CA THR A 257 -8.75 -30.98 -9.10
C THR A 257 -8.08 -29.64 -8.76
N HIS A 258 -7.06 -29.63 -7.90
CA HIS A 258 -6.39 -28.40 -7.46
C HIS A 258 -5.06 -28.12 -8.19
N LEU A 259 -4.38 -29.17 -8.69
CA LEU A 259 -3.10 -29.05 -9.39
C LEU A 259 -3.22 -28.38 -10.79
N GLU A 260 -4.34 -28.56 -11.50
CA GLU A 260 -4.58 -27.80 -12.75
C GLU A 260 -4.90 -26.31 -12.50
N ILE A 261 -5.43 -25.97 -11.32
CA ILE A 261 -5.88 -24.62 -10.99
C ILE A 261 -4.73 -23.74 -10.48
N MET A 262 -3.71 -24.32 -9.83
CA MET A 262 -2.65 -23.53 -9.17
C MET A 262 -1.38 -23.30 -10.03
N ALA A 263 -1.20 -24.02 -11.14
CA ALA A 263 -0.06 -23.83 -12.05
C ALA A 263 -0.24 -22.71 -13.10
N SER A 264 -1.38 -22.00 -13.13
CA SER A 264 -1.73 -21.07 -14.23
C SER A 264 -1.79 -19.58 -13.84
N ASP A 265 -1.58 -19.20 -12.57
CA ASP A 265 -1.81 -17.81 -12.14
C ASP A 265 -0.61 -16.86 -12.40
N GLU A 266 0.62 -17.37 -12.50
CA GLU A 266 1.79 -16.51 -12.77
C GLU A 266 1.91 -16.05 -14.23
N SER A 267 1.17 -16.64 -15.17
CA SER A 267 1.26 -16.34 -16.61
C SER A 267 -0.02 -15.74 -17.22
N LEU A 268 -1.00 -15.30 -16.43
CA LEU A 268 -2.24 -14.72 -16.97
C LEU A 268 -2.00 -13.34 -17.60
N PRO A 269 -2.41 -13.12 -18.87
CA PRO A 269 -2.34 -11.79 -19.49
C PRO A 269 -3.16 -10.78 -18.67
N THR A 270 -2.55 -9.62 -18.40
CA THR A 270 -3.16 -8.58 -17.56
C THR A 270 -3.72 -7.46 -18.44
N LEU A 271 -5.02 -7.21 -18.33
CA LEU A 271 -5.74 -6.17 -19.07
C LEU A 271 -6.07 -5.01 -18.15
N LYS A 272 -5.63 -3.81 -18.51
CA LYS A 272 -5.95 -2.57 -17.79
C LYS A 272 -7.24 -1.96 -18.32
N ILE A 273 -8.26 -1.85 -17.49
CA ILE A 273 -9.56 -1.26 -17.83
C ILE A 273 -9.81 -0.04 -16.94
N LEU A 274 -10.10 1.09 -17.57
CA LEU A 274 -10.36 2.36 -16.88
C LEU A 274 -11.85 2.67 -16.87
N MET A 275 -12.40 3.13 -15.75
CA MET A 275 -13.79 3.60 -15.66
C MET A 275 -13.81 5.13 -15.53
N ILE A 276 -14.49 5.80 -16.47
CA ILE A 276 -14.58 7.26 -16.55
C ILE A 276 -16.02 7.74 -16.72
N GLY A 277 -16.26 9.02 -16.44
CA GLY A 277 -17.57 9.65 -16.55
C GLY A 277 -17.84 10.66 -15.44
N PRO A 278 -18.98 11.36 -15.46
CA PRO A 278 -19.31 12.42 -14.51
C PRO A 278 -19.38 11.95 -13.05
N SER A 279 -19.25 12.90 -12.11
CA SER A 279 -19.50 12.65 -10.69
C SER A 279 -20.93 12.13 -10.47
N GLY A 280 -21.09 11.13 -9.61
CA GLY A 280 -22.41 10.56 -9.32
C GLY A 280 -22.98 9.66 -10.41
N ALA A 281 -22.27 9.42 -11.53
CA ALA A 281 -22.70 8.51 -12.59
C ALA A 281 -22.70 7.02 -12.19
N GLY A 282 -22.27 6.65 -10.99
CA GLY A 282 -22.35 5.27 -10.48
C GLY A 282 -21.14 4.36 -10.78
N LYS A 283 -20.00 4.91 -11.19
CA LYS A 283 -18.75 4.17 -11.46
C LYS A 283 -18.28 3.31 -10.29
N SER A 284 -18.11 3.91 -9.12
CA SER A 284 -17.66 3.22 -7.90
C SER A 284 -18.66 2.15 -7.46
N ALA A 285 -19.96 2.45 -7.52
CA ALA A 285 -21.01 1.48 -7.20
C ALA A 285 -20.99 0.29 -8.16
N LEU A 286 -20.75 0.52 -9.46
CA LEU A 286 -20.57 -0.54 -10.44
C LEU A 286 -19.32 -1.38 -10.16
N LEU A 287 -18.19 -0.75 -9.84
CA LEU A 287 -16.95 -1.46 -9.54
C LEU A 287 -17.05 -2.32 -8.27
N ILE A 288 -17.56 -1.76 -7.17
CA ILE A 288 -17.78 -2.47 -5.91
C ILE A 288 -18.75 -3.63 -6.12
N ARG A 289 -19.85 -3.40 -6.86
CA ARG A 289 -20.82 -4.46 -7.15
C ARG A 289 -20.20 -5.59 -7.97
N TYR A 290 -19.38 -5.29 -8.97
CA TYR A 290 -18.74 -6.31 -9.79
C TYR A 290 -17.65 -7.08 -9.03
N CYS A 291 -16.84 -6.39 -8.23
CA CYS A 291 -15.71 -7.00 -7.53
C CYS A 291 -16.13 -7.77 -6.27
N ASP A 292 -16.94 -7.13 -5.42
CA ASP A 292 -17.21 -7.54 -4.04
C ASP A 292 -18.65 -8.02 -3.83
N ASP A 293 -19.51 -7.95 -4.85
CA ASP A 293 -20.96 -8.24 -4.79
C ASP A 293 -21.71 -7.47 -3.69
N GLN A 294 -21.25 -6.26 -3.40
CA GLN A 294 -21.84 -5.36 -2.42
C GLN A 294 -22.46 -4.13 -3.10
N PHE A 295 -23.47 -3.55 -2.46
CA PHE A 295 -24.02 -2.24 -2.82
C PHE A 295 -24.38 -1.53 -1.54
N ASP A 296 -23.76 -0.38 -1.33
CA ASP A 296 -24.06 0.47 -0.20
C ASP A 296 -25.05 1.55 -0.66
N SER A 297 -26.27 1.52 -0.11
CA SER A 297 -27.30 2.51 -0.40
C SER A 297 -26.95 3.91 0.10
N GLU A 298 -25.99 4.03 1.02
CA GLU A 298 -25.57 5.29 1.63
C GLU A 298 -24.24 5.82 1.07
N SER A 299 -23.54 5.07 0.21
CA SER A 299 -22.29 5.51 -0.42
C SER A 299 -22.52 6.43 -1.63
N SER A 300 -23.21 7.56 -1.41
CA SER A 300 -23.29 8.66 -2.39
C SER A 300 -22.13 9.66 -2.24
N THR A 301 -21.08 9.29 -1.51
CA THR A 301 -19.90 10.13 -1.31
C THR A 301 -19.06 10.16 -2.58
N ALA A 302 -18.62 11.35 -2.99
CA ALA A 302 -17.75 11.50 -4.15
C ALA A 302 -16.42 10.77 -3.92
N THR A 303 -15.98 9.97 -4.87
CA THR A 303 -14.70 9.26 -4.83
C THR A 303 -13.55 10.26 -4.80
N ILE A 304 -12.75 10.22 -3.73
CA ILE A 304 -11.54 11.02 -3.59
C ILE A 304 -10.36 10.15 -4.04
N GLY A 305 -9.79 10.45 -5.20
CA GLY A 305 -8.69 9.70 -5.79
C GLY A 305 -9.11 8.59 -6.75
N VAL A 306 -8.19 7.67 -7.05
CA VAL A 306 -8.41 6.52 -7.94
C VAL A 306 -8.38 5.24 -7.12
N ASP A 307 -9.44 4.44 -7.18
CA ASP A 307 -9.49 3.12 -6.54
C ASP A 307 -9.05 2.03 -7.52
N PHE A 308 -8.34 1.02 -7.02
CA PHE A 308 -7.75 -0.04 -7.81
C PHE A 308 -8.25 -1.41 -7.34
N LYS A 309 -8.86 -2.16 -8.25
CA LYS A 309 -9.37 -3.52 -7.98
C LYS A 309 -8.82 -4.52 -9.00
N LEU A 310 -8.47 -5.70 -8.51
CA LEU A 310 -8.04 -6.84 -9.32
C LEU A 310 -9.16 -7.88 -9.39
N LYS A 311 -9.53 -8.30 -10.60
CA LYS A 311 -10.52 -9.36 -10.81
C LYS A 311 -10.06 -10.33 -11.90
N LYS A 312 -10.23 -11.63 -11.68
CA LYS A 312 -10.02 -12.64 -12.74
C LYS A 312 -11.31 -12.83 -13.52
N LEU A 313 -11.21 -12.86 -14.85
CA LEU A 313 -12.33 -13.15 -15.74
C LEU A 313 -11.89 -14.17 -16.79
N SER A 314 -12.71 -15.19 -17.03
CA SER A 314 -12.50 -16.15 -18.13
C SER A 314 -13.41 -15.81 -19.30
N VAL A 315 -12.81 -15.67 -20.50
CA VAL A 315 -13.50 -15.40 -21.78
C VAL A 315 -12.91 -16.36 -22.82
N HIS A 316 -13.75 -17.04 -23.60
CA HIS A 316 -13.34 -18.07 -24.57
C HIS A 316 -12.43 -19.16 -24.00
N GLY A 317 -12.67 -19.59 -22.76
CA GLY A 317 -11.89 -20.62 -22.08
C GLY A 317 -10.49 -20.18 -21.64
N LYS A 318 -10.10 -18.90 -21.84
CA LYS A 318 -8.84 -18.32 -21.36
C LYS A 318 -9.11 -17.36 -20.20
N ALA A 319 -8.32 -17.48 -19.14
CA ALA A 319 -8.38 -16.59 -18.00
C ALA A 319 -7.52 -15.34 -18.23
N TYR A 320 -8.06 -14.18 -17.84
CA TYR A 320 -7.42 -12.88 -17.91
C TYR A 320 -7.46 -12.22 -16.52
N ARG A 321 -6.39 -11.50 -16.18
CA ARG A 321 -6.34 -10.65 -14.98
C ARG A 321 -6.78 -9.25 -15.36
N LEU A 322 -7.85 -8.74 -14.76
CA LEU A 322 -8.36 -7.39 -15.00
C LEU A 322 -7.85 -6.45 -13.90
N ASN A 323 -7.15 -5.41 -14.33
CA ASN A 323 -6.77 -4.27 -13.51
C ASN A 323 -7.83 -3.19 -13.72
N LEU A 324 -8.79 -3.10 -12.81
CA LEU A 324 -9.91 -2.17 -12.87
C LEU A 324 -9.58 -0.89 -12.09
N LEU A 325 -9.64 0.25 -12.77
CA LEU A 325 -9.38 1.56 -12.19
C LEU A 325 -10.68 2.37 -12.15
N ASP A 326 -11.13 2.75 -10.96
CA ASP A 326 -12.23 3.71 -10.78
C ASP A 326 -11.67 5.10 -10.55
N THR A 327 -12.00 6.04 -11.45
CA THR A 327 -11.52 7.42 -11.37
C THR A 327 -12.50 8.32 -10.66
N ALA A 328 -11.99 9.25 -9.83
CA ALA A 328 -12.78 10.33 -9.27
C ALA A 328 -13.44 11.13 -10.39
N GLY A 329 -14.77 11.14 -10.43
CA GLY A 329 -15.56 11.89 -11.40
C GLY A 329 -15.57 13.40 -11.18
N GLN A 330 -14.59 13.99 -10.49
CA GLN A 330 -14.47 15.44 -10.39
C GLN A 330 -13.66 16.00 -11.55
N GLU A 331 -14.37 16.63 -12.46
CA GLU A 331 -13.86 17.47 -13.55
C GLU A 331 -12.84 18.53 -13.11
N ARG A 332 -12.79 18.86 -11.81
CA ARG A 332 -11.89 19.86 -11.21
C ARG A 332 -10.45 19.37 -10.98
N PHE A 333 -10.15 18.07 -11.12
CA PHE A 333 -8.80 17.49 -10.93
C PHE A 333 -8.18 16.95 -12.24
N ARG A 334 -8.57 17.52 -13.37
CA ARG A 334 -8.23 17.06 -14.74
C ARG A 334 -6.73 16.92 -15.02
N THR A 335 -5.87 17.74 -14.39
CA THR A 335 -4.40 17.68 -14.56
C THR A 335 -3.74 16.44 -13.96
N LEU A 336 -4.39 15.75 -13.00
CA LEU A 336 -3.87 14.53 -12.37
C LEU A 336 -4.25 13.24 -13.15
N SER A 337 -5.05 13.37 -14.21
CA SER A 337 -5.77 12.26 -14.83
C SER A 337 -5.04 11.54 -15.98
N ASN A 338 -4.20 12.24 -16.75
CA ASN A 338 -3.57 11.69 -17.97
C ASN A 338 -2.67 10.47 -17.71
N SER A 339 -2.06 10.36 -16.52
CA SER A 339 -1.21 9.22 -16.16
C SER A 339 -2.00 7.90 -16.05
N TYR A 340 -3.29 7.95 -15.72
CA TYR A 340 -4.13 6.77 -15.56
C TYR A 340 -4.60 6.19 -16.89
N TYR A 341 -4.81 7.03 -17.91
CA TYR A 341 -5.14 6.58 -19.27
C TYR A 341 -3.99 5.82 -19.96
N ARG A 342 -2.74 6.13 -19.61
CA ARG A 342 -1.56 5.49 -20.21
C ARG A 342 -1.62 3.96 -20.03
N GLY A 343 -1.62 3.24 -21.15
CA GLY A 343 -1.64 1.78 -21.18
C GLY A 343 -3.00 1.15 -20.82
N ALA A 344 -4.09 1.93 -20.80
CA ALA A 344 -5.43 1.36 -20.72
C ALA A 344 -5.75 0.60 -22.02
N HIS A 345 -6.14 -0.67 -21.89
CA HIS A 345 -6.54 -1.54 -23.01
C HIS A 345 -8.01 -1.36 -23.34
N GLY A 346 -8.82 -1.00 -22.34
CA GLY A 346 -10.21 -0.63 -22.52
C GLY A 346 -10.65 0.47 -21.57
N VAL A 347 -11.69 1.21 -21.97
CA VAL A 347 -12.29 2.32 -21.23
C VAL A 347 -13.80 2.10 -21.16
N ILE A 348 -14.33 2.06 -19.94
CA ILE A 348 -15.77 1.99 -19.66
C ILE A 348 -16.24 3.40 -19.29
N LEU A 349 -17.13 3.93 -20.13
CA LEU A 349 -17.72 5.25 -20.02
C LEU A 349 -19.09 5.13 -19.36
N VAL A 350 -19.29 5.75 -18.19
CA VAL A 350 -20.51 5.57 -17.39
C VAL A 350 -21.26 6.89 -17.24
N TYR A 351 -22.55 6.89 -17.58
CA TYR A 351 -23.50 7.97 -17.30
C TYR A 351 -24.70 7.45 -16.48
N ASP A 352 -25.50 8.34 -15.90
CA ASP A 352 -26.71 8.01 -15.15
C ASP A 352 -27.96 8.26 -16.00
N ILE A 353 -28.79 7.24 -16.22
CA ILE A 353 -29.99 7.36 -17.07
C ILE A 353 -31.02 8.35 -16.51
N SER A 354 -30.96 8.64 -15.20
CA SER A 354 -31.84 9.58 -14.52
C SER A 354 -31.31 11.02 -14.50
N ASN A 355 -30.14 11.28 -15.11
CA ASN A 355 -29.53 12.61 -15.17
C ASN A 355 -29.05 12.94 -16.59
N ARG A 356 -29.80 13.80 -17.30
CA ARG A 356 -29.50 14.23 -18.67
C ARG A 356 -28.14 14.93 -18.81
N GLU A 357 -27.73 15.71 -17.82
CA GLU A 357 -26.44 16.41 -17.86
C GLU A 357 -25.27 15.42 -17.88
N SER A 358 -25.42 14.28 -17.20
CA SER A 358 -24.39 13.24 -17.19
C SER A 358 -24.20 12.61 -18.58
N PHE A 359 -25.26 12.52 -19.38
CA PHE A 359 -25.22 12.04 -20.76
C PHE A 359 -24.64 13.08 -21.72
N ASN A 360 -25.05 14.35 -21.59
CA ASN A 360 -24.53 15.43 -22.43
C ASN A 360 -23.00 15.65 -22.23
N ALA A 361 -22.47 15.30 -21.06
CA ALA A 361 -21.04 15.37 -20.80
C ALA A 361 -20.23 14.25 -21.48
N MET A 362 -20.87 13.22 -22.04
CA MET A 362 -20.18 12.03 -22.52
C MET A 362 -19.28 12.27 -23.73
N GLU A 363 -19.64 13.17 -24.64
CA GLU A 363 -18.79 13.53 -25.80
C GLU A 363 -17.39 13.96 -25.35
N ARG A 364 -17.31 14.78 -24.29
CA ARG A 364 -16.03 15.21 -23.72
C ARG A 364 -15.22 14.06 -23.11
N TRP A 365 -15.90 13.06 -22.53
CA TRP A 365 -15.23 11.89 -21.96
C TRP A 365 -14.72 10.93 -23.05
N PHE A 366 -15.43 10.83 -24.18
CA PHE A 366 -14.95 10.12 -25.36
C PHE A 366 -13.69 10.79 -25.92
N GLU A 367 -13.72 12.10 -26.17
CA GLU A 367 -12.55 12.87 -26.64
C GLU A 367 -11.34 12.69 -25.71
N GLU A 368 -11.56 12.73 -24.40
CA GLU A 368 -10.51 12.56 -23.39
C GLU A 368 -9.93 11.13 -23.39
N ALA A 369 -10.78 10.11 -23.56
CA ALA A 369 -10.35 8.72 -23.67
C ALA A 369 -9.55 8.48 -24.96
N GLU A 370 -10.03 8.98 -26.10
CA GLU A 370 -9.38 8.84 -27.40
C GLU A 370 -8.01 9.51 -27.43
N SER A 371 -7.89 10.68 -26.78
CA SER A 371 -6.65 11.45 -26.77
C SER A 371 -5.55 10.86 -25.86
N ASN A 372 -5.91 10.13 -24.81
CA ASN A 372 -4.96 9.74 -23.75
C ASN A 372 -4.78 8.21 -23.59
N ALA A 373 -5.71 7.39 -24.07
CA ALA A 373 -5.62 5.94 -23.96
C ALA A 373 -4.63 5.33 -24.98
N MET A 374 -4.45 4.01 -24.93
CA MET A 374 -3.66 3.31 -25.94
C MET A 374 -4.34 3.44 -27.32
N PRO A 375 -3.58 3.63 -28.42
CA PRO A 375 -4.14 3.56 -29.76
C PRO A 375 -4.90 2.24 -29.96
N GLY A 376 -6.17 2.34 -30.37
CA GLY A 376 -7.05 1.18 -30.52
C GLY A 376 -7.66 0.65 -29.22
N ALA A 377 -7.56 1.37 -28.09
CA ALA A 377 -8.24 1.00 -26.85
C ALA A 377 -9.75 0.82 -27.07
N VAL A 378 -10.30 -0.27 -26.53
CA VAL A 378 -11.72 -0.59 -26.70
C VAL A 378 -12.56 0.29 -25.79
N MET A 379 -13.55 0.98 -26.35
CA MET A 379 -14.49 1.79 -25.59
C MET A 379 -15.80 1.03 -25.36
N TYR A 380 -16.44 1.30 -24.23
CA TYR A 380 -17.74 0.72 -23.89
C TYR A 380 -18.59 1.71 -23.11
N LEU A 381 -19.77 2.04 -23.61
CA LEU A 381 -20.72 2.97 -23.00
C LEU A 381 -21.71 2.24 -22.07
N VAL A 382 -21.93 2.81 -20.89
CA VAL A 382 -22.80 2.24 -19.86
C VAL A 382 -23.80 3.28 -19.35
N GLY A 383 -25.09 2.98 -19.51
CA GLY A 383 -26.18 3.67 -18.82
C GLY A 383 -26.43 3.02 -17.45
N SER A 384 -26.06 3.71 -16.37
CA SER A 384 -26.19 3.19 -15.01
C SER A 384 -27.50 3.59 -14.36
N LYS A 385 -27.82 2.97 -13.20
CA LYS A 385 -29.02 3.20 -12.39
C LYS A 385 -30.32 2.87 -13.13
N MET A 386 -30.33 1.77 -13.88
CA MET A 386 -31.53 1.22 -14.54
C MET A 386 -32.72 1.01 -13.59
N ASP A 387 -32.46 0.84 -12.28
CA ASP A 387 -33.47 0.79 -11.22
C ASP A 387 -34.29 2.08 -11.06
N LYS A 388 -33.82 3.20 -11.63
CA LYS A 388 -34.51 4.50 -11.62
C LYS A 388 -35.28 4.78 -12.91
N ALA A 389 -35.88 3.74 -13.53
CA ALA A 389 -36.67 3.88 -14.75
C ALA A 389 -37.79 4.94 -14.64
N GLY A 390 -38.41 5.10 -13.47
CA GLY A 390 -39.46 6.10 -13.23
C GLY A 390 -39.00 7.56 -13.26
N SER A 391 -37.69 7.82 -13.14
CA SER A 391 -37.10 9.16 -13.26
C SER A 391 -36.12 9.25 -14.43
N ARG A 392 -36.30 8.42 -15.46
CA ARG A 392 -35.44 8.39 -16.65
C ARG A 392 -35.51 9.71 -17.41
N GLN A 393 -34.34 10.22 -17.79
CA GLN A 393 -34.19 11.44 -18.62
C GLN A 393 -33.46 11.19 -19.95
N VAL A 394 -32.87 10.00 -20.12
CA VAL A 394 -32.16 9.58 -21.34
C VAL A 394 -32.79 8.29 -21.83
N LYS A 395 -33.27 8.28 -23.07
CA LYS A 395 -33.85 7.06 -23.66
C LYS A 395 -32.76 6.07 -24.07
N VAL A 396 -33.14 4.80 -24.19
CA VAL A 396 -32.21 3.74 -24.58
C VAL A 396 -31.72 3.95 -26.02
N GLU A 397 -32.58 4.47 -26.90
CA GLU A 397 -32.23 4.76 -28.29
C GLU A 397 -31.12 5.82 -28.35
N GLU A 398 -31.19 6.87 -27.51
CA GLU A 398 -30.16 7.93 -27.46
C GLU A 398 -28.79 7.38 -27.03
N GLY A 399 -28.75 6.47 -26.04
CA GLY A 399 -27.52 5.80 -25.64
C GLY A 399 -26.95 4.89 -26.74
N THR A 400 -27.84 4.24 -27.50
CA THR A 400 -27.47 3.38 -28.63
C THR A 400 -26.88 4.21 -29.78
N GLU A 401 -27.55 5.30 -30.16
CA GLU A 401 -27.07 6.22 -31.20
C GLU A 401 -25.71 6.83 -30.86
N LEU A 402 -25.48 7.20 -29.58
CA LEU A 402 -24.19 7.73 -29.13
C LEU A 402 -23.10 6.66 -29.23
N ALA A 403 -23.39 5.42 -28.85
CA ALA A 403 -22.44 4.33 -28.93
C ALA A 403 -22.09 3.97 -30.38
N GLU A 404 -23.08 3.97 -31.29
CA GLU A 404 -22.88 3.76 -32.73
C GLU A 404 -22.01 4.86 -33.35
N ARG A 405 -22.23 6.12 -32.96
CA ARG A 405 -21.43 7.26 -33.43
C ARG A 405 -19.94 7.13 -33.11
N HIS A 406 -19.62 6.60 -31.92
CA HIS A 406 -18.23 6.34 -31.49
C HIS A 406 -17.75 4.92 -31.78
N GLY A 407 -18.55 4.08 -32.47
CA GLY A 407 -18.20 2.70 -32.80
C GLY A 407 -17.90 1.82 -31.59
N CYS A 408 -18.62 2.00 -30.49
CA CYS A 408 -18.37 1.32 -29.21
C CYS A 408 -19.56 0.45 -28.75
N GLY A 409 -19.33 -0.46 -27.79
CA GLY A 409 -20.40 -1.28 -27.21
C GLY A 409 -21.30 -0.49 -26.26
N PHE A 410 -22.54 -0.93 -26.07
CA PHE A 410 -23.50 -0.27 -25.18
C PHE A 410 -24.32 -1.26 -24.34
N CYS A 411 -24.52 -0.93 -23.06
CA CYS A 411 -25.55 -1.55 -22.23
C CYS A 411 -26.09 -0.62 -21.14
N GLU A 412 -27.30 -0.90 -20.67
CA GLU A 412 -27.82 -0.35 -19.42
C GLU A 412 -27.73 -1.39 -18.29
N LEU A 413 -27.48 -0.91 -17.07
CA LEU A 413 -27.34 -1.77 -15.89
C LEU A 413 -27.80 -1.09 -14.61
N SER A 414 -28.00 -1.90 -13.57
CA SER A 414 -28.16 -1.40 -12.20
C SER A 414 -27.22 -2.12 -11.23
N ALA A 415 -26.33 -1.34 -10.62
CA ALA A 415 -25.51 -1.83 -9.51
C ALA A 415 -26.36 -2.20 -8.28
N LYS A 416 -27.58 -1.66 -8.17
CA LYS A 416 -28.52 -1.94 -7.07
C LYS A 416 -29.18 -3.30 -7.25
N THR A 417 -29.78 -3.57 -8.42
CA THR A 417 -30.50 -4.84 -8.71
C THR A 417 -29.59 -5.96 -9.20
N ARG A 418 -28.31 -5.67 -9.49
CA ARG A 418 -27.31 -6.58 -10.09
C ARG A 418 -27.54 -6.89 -11.57
N GLU A 419 -28.62 -6.40 -12.16
CA GLU A 419 -28.94 -6.64 -13.56
C GLU A 419 -27.93 -5.94 -14.48
N GLY A 420 -27.41 -6.67 -15.46
CA GLY A 420 -26.49 -6.14 -16.48
C GLY A 420 -25.04 -5.91 -16.01
N VAL A 421 -24.72 -6.05 -14.72
CA VAL A 421 -23.40 -5.66 -14.17
C VAL A 421 -22.21 -6.38 -14.80
N ARG A 422 -22.35 -7.68 -15.11
CA ARG A 422 -21.26 -8.50 -15.68
C ARG A 422 -21.02 -8.21 -17.16
N LYS A 423 -22.04 -7.77 -17.89
CA LYS A 423 -22.04 -7.60 -19.35
C LYS A 423 -20.91 -6.69 -19.87
N PRO A 424 -20.74 -5.44 -19.37
CA PRO A 424 -19.71 -4.53 -19.90
C PRO A 424 -18.28 -5.08 -19.73
N PHE A 425 -18.00 -5.78 -18.63
CA PHE A 425 -16.67 -6.35 -18.38
C PHE A 425 -16.38 -7.57 -19.26
N VAL A 426 -17.38 -8.36 -19.62
CA VAL A 426 -17.21 -9.50 -20.53
C VAL A 426 -17.03 -9.02 -21.96
N GLU A 427 -17.88 -8.10 -22.41
CA GLU A 427 -17.87 -7.62 -23.80
C GLU A 427 -16.62 -6.78 -24.12
N ILE A 428 -16.18 -5.94 -23.18
CA ILE A 428 -14.94 -5.17 -23.38
C ILE A 428 -13.71 -6.10 -23.44
N VAL A 429 -13.67 -7.15 -22.62
CA VAL A 429 -12.57 -8.12 -22.65
C VAL A 429 -12.61 -8.95 -23.93
N ASP A 430 -13.78 -9.40 -24.36
CA ASP A 430 -13.95 -10.09 -25.65
C ASP A 430 -13.45 -9.23 -26.83
N ALA A 431 -13.83 -7.94 -26.87
CA ALA A 431 -13.37 -7.00 -27.88
C ALA A 431 -11.85 -6.74 -27.81
N ILE A 432 -11.27 -6.63 -26.62
CA ILE A 432 -9.80 -6.50 -26.47
C ILE A 432 -9.09 -7.77 -26.97
N VAL A 433 -9.65 -8.95 -26.67
CA VAL A 433 -9.07 -10.24 -27.09
C VAL A 433 -9.14 -10.43 -28.60
N LYS A 434 -10.15 -9.89 -29.26
CA LYS A 434 -10.26 -9.89 -30.73
C LYS A 434 -9.24 -8.97 -31.41
N ASN A 435 -8.58 -8.07 -30.68
CA ASN A 435 -7.58 -7.13 -31.18
C ASN A 435 -6.14 -7.59 -30.82
N PRO A 436 -5.38 -8.21 -31.76
CA PRO A 436 -4.08 -8.81 -31.45
C PRO A 436 -3.01 -7.80 -31.01
N GLN A 437 -3.12 -6.54 -31.46
CA GLN A 437 -2.20 -5.47 -31.07
C GLN A 437 -2.30 -5.16 -29.57
N LEU A 438 -3.53 -5.12 -29.02
CA LEU A 438 -3.78 -4.86 -27.60
C LEU A 438 -3.30 -6.04 -26.73
N LEU A 439 -3.52 -7.28 -27.17
CA LEU A 439 -3.03 -8.47 -26.48
C LEU A 439 -1.50 -8.57 -26.47
N SER A 440 -0.84 -8.18 -27.56
CA SER A 440 0.63 -8.15 -27.62
C SER A 440 1.24 -7.12 -26.67
N ALA A 441 0.54 -6.00 -26.44
CA ALA A 441 0.92 -4.98 -25.46
C ALA A 441 0.68 -5.47 -24.02
N ALA A 442 -0.40 -6.24 -23.78
CA ALA A 442 -0.69 -6.87 -22.49
C ALA A 442 0.34 -7.92 -22.05
N ASN A 443 1.04 -8.55 -23.00
CA ASN A 443 2.07 -9.56 -22.76
C ASN A 443 3.50 -8.99 -22.57
N ARG A 444 3.74 -7.69 -22.83
CA ARG A 444 5.02 -7.07 -22.51
C ARG A 444 5.07 -6.82 -21.01
N ARG A 445 5.97 -7.52 -20.30
CA ARG A 445 6.29 -7.30 -18.89
C ARG A 445 6.32 -5.80 -18.59
N ALA A 446 5.69 -5.40 -17.49
CA ALA A 446 5.90 -4.11 -16.84
C ALA A 446 7.36 -4.04 -16.34
N GLY A 447 8.29 -3.80 -17.26
CA GLY A 447 9.70 -3.63 -17.00
C GLY A 447 10.10 -2.20 -17.33
N THR A 448 10.62 -1.51 -16.31
CA THR A 448 11.64 -0.45 -16.44
C THR A 448 11.39 0.68 -17.43
N VAL A 449 11.17 1.89 -16.90
CA VAL A 449 11.50 3.13 -17.61
C VAL A 449 13.00 3.09 -17.93
N ALA A 450 13.33 2.72 -19.16
CA ALA A 450 14.66 2.88 -19.71
C ALA A 450 14.84 4.38 -20.03
N VAL A 451 15.66 5.06 -19.23
CA VAL A 451 16.28 6.32 -19.65
C VAL A 451 17.36 5.92 -20.66
N GLY A 452 16.95 5.80 -21.92
CA GLY A 452 17.85 5.58 -23.05
C GLY A 452 18.37 6.93 -23.55
N GLY A 453 19.67 7.13 -23.41
CA GLY A 453 20.38 8.18 -24.12
C GLY A 453 20.44 7.90 -25.62
N GLY A 454 20.31 8.97 -26.40
CA GLY A 454 20.82 9.15 -27.77
C GLY A 454 21.24 10.62 -27.84
N GLY A 455 22.50 10.95 -28.17
CA GLY A 455 22.95 11.01 -29.55
C GLY A 455 22.18 12.16 -30.22
N GLY A 456 22.66 13.40 -30.20
CA GLY A 456 23.85 13.83 -30.90
C GLY A 456 23.41 14.52 -32.19
N GLU A 457 22.99 15.78 -32.08
CA GLU A 457 22.83 16.66 -33.24
C GLU A 457 23.44 18.03 -32.96
N SER A 458 24.22 18.44 -33.95
CA SER A 458 25.15 19.54 -34.00
C SER A 458 24.42 20.88 -34.11
N TYR A 459 24.70 21.82 -33.19
CA TYR A 459 24.51 23.24 -33.45
C TYR A 459 25.74 24.01 -33.01
N ALA A 460 26.39 24.61 -34.00
CA ALA A 460 27.48 25.56 -33.86
C ALA A 460 26.93 26.95 -33.50
N SER A 461 27.43 27.52 -32.41
CA SER A 461 27.66 28.97 -32.17
C SER A 461 28.04 29.08 -30.70
N GLY A 462 29.23 29.50 -30.30
CA GLY A 462 29.76 30.84 -30.53
C GLY A 462 29.96 31.47 -29.14
N CYS A 463 31.22 31.60 -28.74
CA CYS A 463 31.67 32.18 -27.47
C CYS A 463 31.30 33.69 -27.40
N ALA A 464 30.85 34.19 -26.25
CA ALA A 464 31.10 35.55 -25.79
C ALA A 464 30.68 35.78 -24.32
N CYS A 465 31.63 36.38 -23.58
CA CYS A 465 31.53 37.09 -22.29
C CYS A 465 31.41 36.28 -21.01
#